data_AF-A0A0Q8XB56-F1
#
_entry.id   AF-A0A0Q8XB56-F1
#
_cell.length_a   1.000
_cell.length_b   1.000
_cell.length_c   1.000
_cell.angle_alpha   90.00
_cell.angle_beta   90.00
_cell.angle_gamma   90.00
#
_symmetry.space_group_name_H-M   'P 1'
#
loop_
_entity.id
_entity.type
_entity.pdbx_description
1 polymer ?
#
loop_
_entity_poly.entity_id
_entity_poly.type
_entity_poly.pdbx_seq_one_letter_code
_entity_poly.pdbx_strand_id
1 'polypeptide(L)'
;MDRSRTVPAAPASFSSARHSIFIYTEEQRGNQMVESLVLGMMSDVSGSEKLIVVQDPFSSVKFIYRIDHESSNLDAAAITEHDEAAFNGKNSVEINAMSYRLGTAENAMKLLRGKTHWIQDKGSVLSVLLQNAAARKTRFAPARIERDRMRKVPQGVPVELLPT
;
A
#
# COMPACT_ATOMS: atom_id res chain seq x y z
N MET A 1 32.43 32.97 32.60
CA MET A 1 31.55 32.15 33.47
C MET A 1 30.12 32.48 33.11
N ASP A 2 29.35 31.46 32.73
CA ASP A 2 27.87 31.36 32.73
C ASP A 2 27.05 32.40 31.94
N ARG A 3 26.11 32.05 31.04
CA ARG A 3 25.14 30.95 31.09
C ARG A 3 24.75 30.51 29.67
N SER A 4 25.13 29.30 29.25
CA SER A 4 24.47 28.64 28.11
C SER A 4 23.12 28.10 28.59
N ARG A 5 22.06 28.73 28.10
CA ARG A 5 20.66 28.41 28.44
C ARG A 5 20.33 27.04 27.83
N THR A 6 20.33 26.00 28.65
CA THR A 6 19.81 24.68 28.28
C THR A 6 18.32 24.80 28.05
N VAL A 7 17.89 24.77 26.79
CA VAL A 7 16.48 24.60 26.43
C VAL A 7 16.19 23.09 26.55
N PRO A 8 15.17 22.66 27.29
CA PRO A 8 14.78 21.26 27.29
C PRO A 8 14.35 20.89 25.88
N ALA A 9 14.84 19.74 25.39
CA ALA A 9 14.33 19.13 24.17
C ALA A 9 12.82 19.00 24.33
N ALA A 10 12.06 19.80 23.57
CA ALA A 10 10.63 19.65 23.47
C ALA A 10 10.37 18.17 23.11
N PRO A 11 9.37 17.51 23.73
CA PRO A 11 9.01 16.16 23.32
C PRO A 11 8.75 16.20 21.82
N ALA A 12 9.42 15.32 21.08
CA ALA A 12 9.21 15.15 19.66
C ALA A 12 7.70 15.17 19.40
N SER A 13 7.25 16.21 18.72
CA SER A 13 5.88 16.39 18.29
C SER A 13 5.41 15.09 17.67
N PHE A 14 4.34 14.51 18.23
CA PHE A 14 3.63 13.31 17.78
C PHE A 14 4.05 12.89 16.37
N SER A 15 4.93 11.90 16.27
CA SER A 15 4.99 11.08 15.06
C SER A 15 3.55 10.60 14.85
N SER A 16 2.83 11.20 13.90
CA SER A 16 1.58 10.64 13.43
C SER A 16 1.91 9.20 13.12
N ALA A 17 1.34 8.24 13.86
CA ALA A 17 1.66 6.83 13.70
C ALA A 17 1.55 6.49 12.21
N ARG A 18 2.70 6.38 11.52
CA ARG A 18 2.73 6.09 10.09
C ARG A 18 2.23 4.67 9.98
N HIS A 19 1.05 4.49 9.39
CA HIS A 19 0.52 3.16 9.17
C HIS A 19 1.37 2.50 8.08
N SER A 20 2.05 1.41 8.43
CA SER A 20 2.92 0.69 7.51
C SER A 20 2.63 -0.81 7.54
N ILE A 21 2.99 -1.47 6.44
CA ILE A 21 3.02 -2.92 6.31
C ILE A 21 4.33 -3.36 5.65
N PHE A 22 4.66 -4.62 5.84
CA PHE A 22 5.80 -5.28 5.23
C PHE A 22 5.33 -6.04 3.99
N ILE A 23 5.88 -5.68 2.83
CA ILE A 23 5.58 -6.30 1.55
C ILE A 23 6.82 -7.03 1.05
N TYR A 24 6.69 -8.34 0.86
CA TYR A 24 7.70 -9.15 0.20
C TYR A 24 7.60 -8.97 -1.32
N THR A 25 8.72 -8.62 -1.95
CA THR A 25 8.79 -8.39 -3.40
C THR A 25 9.72 -9.41 -4.06
N GLU A 26 9.24 -10.05 -5.12
CA GLU A 26 10.07 -10.92 -5.96
C GLU A 26 10.85 -10.07 -6.98
N GLU A 27 12.18 -10.16 -6.96
CA GLU A 27 13.12 -9.80 -8.02
C GLU A 27 13.41 -8.32 -8.39
N GLN A 28 12.69 -7.30 -7.94
CA GLN A 28 13.14 -5.92 -8.22
C GLN A 28 14.36 -5.51 -7.37
N ARG A 29 14.48 -6.07 -6.15
CA ARG A 29 15.53 -5.70 -5.17
C ARG A 29 16.13 -6.89 -4.41
N GLY A 30 16.04 -8.10 -4.99
CA GLY A 30 16.73 -9.28 -4.43
C GLY A 30 15.97 -10.06 -3.37
N ASN A 31 14.65 -10.23 -3.54
CA ASN A 31 13.83 -11.11 -2.70
C ASN A 31 13.85 -10.69 -1.21
N GLN A 32 13.34 -9.51 -0.95
CA GLN A 32 13.37 -8.88 0.36
C GLN A 32 11.99 -8.41 0.81
N MET A 33 11.88 -8.20 2.11
CA MET A 33 10.73 -7.58 2.75
C MET A 33 10.94 -6.08 2.84
N VAL A 34 9.94 -5.30 2.44
CA VAL A 34 10.03 -3.84 2.40
C VAL A 34 8.90 -3.24 3.23
N GLU A 35 9.24 -2.40 4.19
CA GLU A 35 8.26 -1.59 4.88
C GLU A 35 7.68 -0.52 3.93
N SER A 36 6.37 -0.51 3.79
CA SER A 36 5.63 0.32 2.83
C SER A 36 4.50 1.07 3.54
N LEU A 37 4.27 2.32 3.15
CA LEU A 37 3.26 3.18 3.78
C LEU A 37 1.85 2.84 3.28
N VAL A 38 0.92 2.65 4.20
CA VAL A 38 -0.51 2.50 3.91
C VAL A 38 -1.16 3.87 3.89
N LEU A 39 -1.57 4.32 2.71
CA LEU A 39 -2.20 5.65 2.54
C LEU A 39 -3.68 5.63 2.92
N GLY A 40 -4.36 4.52 2.64
CA GLY A 40 -5.80 4.43 2.84
C GLY A 40 -6.43 3.21 2.20
N MET A 41 -7.75 3.23 2.08
CA MET A 41 -8.51 2.18 1.39
C MET A 41 -9.49 2.77 0.39
N MET A 42 -9.92 1.94 -0.54
CA MET A 42 -11.01 2.24 -1.47
C MET A 42 -12.12 1.22 -1.26
N SER A 43 -13.36 1.67 -1.22
CA SER A 43 -14.53 0.80 -1.19
C SER A 43 -15.51 1.24 -2.25
N ASP A 44 -16.02 0.30 -3.02
CA ASP A 44 -17.16 0.58 -3.88
C ASP A 44 -18.41 0.91 -3.02
N VAL A 45 -19.43 1.50 -3.65
CA VAL A 45 -20.66 1.91 -2.95
C VAL A 45 -21.40 0.73 -2.31
N SER A 46 -21.31 -0.46 -2.89
CA SER A 46 -21.95 -1.66 -2.30
C SER A 46 -21.17 -2.23 -1.11
N GLY A 47 -19.89 -1.87 -0.96
CA GLY A 47 -18.98 -2.44 0.02
C GLY A 47 -18.51 -3.86 -0.31
N SER A 48 -18.80 -4.36 -1.51
CA SER A 48 -18.40 -5.68 -1.99
C SER A 48 -16.93 -5.74 -2.38
N GLU A 49 -16.40 -4.66 -2.99
CA GLU A 49 -14.98 -4.55 -3.31
C GLU A 49 -14.31 -3.57 -2.36
N LYS A 50 -13.31 -4.08 -1.63
CA LYS A 50 -12.48 -3.28 -0.73
C LYS A 50 -11.03 -3.49 -1.08
N LEU A 51 -10.34 -2.38 -1.28
CA LEU A 51 -8.96 -2.31 -1.76
C LEU A 51 -8.14 -1.49 -0.77
N ILE A 52 -6.85 -1.77 -0.66
CA ILE A 52 -5.92 -0.92 0.10
C ILE A 52 -5.05 -0.13 -0.87
N VAL A 53 -4.59 1.04 -0.44
CA VAL A 53 -3.65 1.86 -1.19
C VAL A 53 -2.35 1.94 -0.41
N VAL A 54 -1.27 1.51 -1.05
CA VAL A 54 0.05 1.42 -0.43
C VAL A 54 1.06 2.10 -1.34
N GLN A 55 1.89 2.95 -0.76
CA GLN A 55 2.98 3.61 -1.45
C GLN A 55 4.25 2.76 -1.37
N ASP A 56 4.79 2.44 -2.55
CA ASP A 56 6.11 1.85 -2.69
C ASP A 56 7.17 2.90 -2.28
N PRO A 57 8.04 2.59 -1.30
CA PRO A 57 8.93 3.60 -0.73
C PRO A 57 10.06 4.04 -1.67
N PHE A 58 10.29 3.32 -2.78
CA PHE A 58 11.44 3.55 -3.64
C PHE A 58 11.10 4.24 -4.94
N SER A 59 9.94 3.90 -5.49
CA SER A 59 9.41 4.47 -6.72
C SER A 59 8.40 5.58 -6.44
N SER A 60 7.93 5.71 -5.19
CA SER A 60 6.79 6.54 -4.81
C SER A 60 5.48 6.18 -5.54
N VAL A 61 5.45 5.06 -6.26
CA VAL A 61 4.25 4.55 -6.93
C VAL A 61 3.26 4.10 -5.89
N LYS A 62 2.01 4.52 -6.03
CA LYS A 62 0.91 4.19 -5.11
C LYS A 62 0.06 3.11 -5.75
N PHE A 63 0.27 1.88 -5.31
CA PHE A 63 -0.49 0.74 -5.80
C PHE A 63 -1.80 0.61 -5.04
N ILE A 64 -2.86 0.30 -5.78
CA ILE A 64 -4.14 -0.15 -5.25
C ILE A 64 -4.11 -1.67 -5.27
N TYR A 65 -4.29 -2.32 -4.12
CA TYR A 65 -4.24 -3.78 -3.98
C TYR A 65 -5.59 -4.37 -3.60
N ARG A 66 -5.92 -5.52 -4.21
CA ARG A 66 -6.87 -6.51 -3.68
C ARG A 66 -6.17 -7.35 -2.63
N ILE A 67 -6.88 -7.69 -1.56
CA ILE A 67 -6.35 -8.48 -0.46
C ILE A 67 -6.83 -9.93 -0.60
N ASP A 68 -5.88 -10.86 -0.75
CA ASP A 68 -6.13 -12.28 -0.53
C ASP A 68 -5.65 -12.69 0.86
N HIS A 69 -6.60 -12.77 1.79
CA HIS A 69 -6.31 -13.14 3.17
C HIS A 69 -5.79 -14.57 3.33
N GLU A 70 -6.27 -15.50 2.49
CA GLU A 70 -5.96 -16.93 2.62
C GLU A 70 -4.50 -17.19 2.27
N SER A 71 -4.01 -16.57 1.19
CA SER A 71 -2.64 -16.77 0.72
C SER A 71 -1.66 -15.70 1.21
N SER A 72 -2.13 -14.63 1.88
CA SER A 72 -1.32 -13.46 2.24
C SER A 72 -0.86 -12.63 1.05
N ASN A 73 -1.49 -12.78 -0.11
CA ASN A 73 -1.12 -12.03 -1.30
C ASN A 73 -1.85 -10.68 -1.40
N LEU A 74 -1.13 -9.72 -1.95
CA LEU A 74 -1.65 -8.44 -2.42
C LEU A 74 -1.57 -8.45 -3.95
N ASP A 75 -2.74 -8.45 -4.58
CA ASP A 75 -2.88 -8.44 -6.02
C ASP A 75 -3.06 -6.98 -6.48
N ALA A 76 -2.07 -6.43 -7.19
CA ALA A 76 -2.15 -5.08 -7.71
C ALA A 76 -3.31 -4.99 -8.70
N ALA A 77 -4.19 -4.03 -8.44
CA ALA A 77 -5.36 -3.74 -9.24
C ALA A 77 -5.16 -2.50 -10.11
N ALA A 78 -4.48 -1.47 -9.62
CA ALA A 78 -4.24 -0.21 -10.35
C ALA A 78 -3.13 0.62 -9.68
N ILE A 79 -2.78 1.74 -10.32
CA ILE A 79 -1.97 2.81 -9.72
C ILE A 79 -2.84 4.07 -9.59
N THR A 80 -2.63 4.81 -8.51
CA THR A 80 -3.31 6.07 -8.22
C THR A 80 -2.33 7.22 -8.06
N GLU A 81 -2.74 8.40 -8.49
CA GLU A 81 -1.99 9.64 -8.25
C GLU A 81 -2.45 10.35 -6.97
N HIS A 82 -3.54 9.91 -6.33
CA HIS A 82 -4.09 10.55 -5.14
C HIS A 82 -3.11 10.50 -3.95
N ASP A 83 -2.90 11.63 -3.29
CA ASP A 83 -2.07 11.74 -2.08
C ASP A 83 -2.80 11.27 -0.83
N GLU A 84 -2.05 11.02 0.24
CA GLU A 84 -2.56 10.58 1.55
C GLU A 84 -3.72 11.47 2.05
N ALA A 85 -3.64 12.79 1.87
CA ALA A 85 -4.67 13.74 2.28
C ALA A 85 -6.05 13.50 1.61
N ALA A 86 -6.08 12.83 0.45
CA ALA A 86 -7.33 12.46 -0.21
C ALA A 86 -8.06 11.33 0.52
N PHE A 87 -7.35 10.48 1.27
CA PHE A 87 -7.85 9.32 1.99
C PHE A 87 -8.40 9.71 3.37
N ASN A 88 -9.47 10.51 3.37
CA ASN A 88 -10.03 11.14 4.58
C ASN A 88 -11.48 10.71 4.90
N GLY A 89 -12.04 9.74 4.16
CA GLY A 89 -13.40 9.25 4.34
C GLY A 89 -14.50 10.10 3.70
N LYS A 90 -14.17 11.27 3.13
CA LYS A 90 -15.14 12.22 2.53
C LYS A 90 -15.06 12.26 1.01
N ASN A 91 -13.88 11.97 0.46
CA ASN A 91 -13.65 11.99 -0.97
C ASN A 91 -14.11 10.69 -1.64
N SER A 92 -14.45 10.79 -2.92
CA SER A 92 -14.73 9.64 -3.78
C SER A 92 -14.09 9.86 -5.15
N VAL A 93 -13.80 8.76 -5.85
CA VAL A 93 -13.16 8.78 -7.16
C VAL A 93 -13.88 7.82 -8.10
N GLU A 94 -13.85 8.10 -9.39
CA GLU A 94 -14.47 7.24 -10.39
C GLU A 94 -13.39 6.44 -11.14
N ILE A 95 -13.50 5.11 -11.12
CA ILE A 95 -12.63 4.19 -11.86
C ILE A 95 -13.53 3.19 -12.58
N ASN A 96 -13.31 3.01 -13.89
CA ASN A 96 -14.12 2.10 -14.72
C ASN A 96 -15.65 2.35 -14.60
N ALA A 97 -16.08 3.62 -14.57
CA ALA A 97 -17.48 4.02 -14.39
C ALA A 97 -18.13 3.59 -13.05
N MET A 98 -17.31 3.22 -12.06
CA MET A 98 -17.75 2.91 -10.70
C MET A 98 -17.17 3.93 -9.71
N SER A 99 -18.00 4.35 -8.75
CA SER A 99 -17.60 5.27 -7.70
C SER A 99 -17.02 4.52 -6.50
N TYR A 100 -15.84 4.95 -6.05
CA TYR A 100 -15.14 4.41 -4.90
C TYR A 100 -14.94 5.49 -3.84
N ARG A 101 -15.39 5.21 -2.62
CA ARG A 101 -15.13 6.05 -1.45
C ARG A 101 -13.71 5.85 -0.95
N LEU A 102 -12.99 6.94 -0.69
CA LEU A 102 -11.63 6.92 -0.16
C LEU A 102 -11.66 6.92 1.38
N GLY A 103 -11.37 5.78 1.99
CA GLY A 103 -11.27 5.60 3.44
C GLY A 103 -9.86 5.84 3.97
N THR A 104 -9.74 6.04 5.29
CA THR A 104 -8.46 6.38 5.94
C THR A 104 -7.50 5.21 6.02
N ALA A 105 -6.23 5.48 6.31
CA ALA A 105 -5.23 4.47 6.62
C ALA A 105 -5.68 3.55 7.78
N GLU A 106 -6.35 4.09 8.81
CA GLU A 106 -6.92 3.28 9.89
C GLU A 106 -7.99 2.29 9.38
N ASN A 107 -8.84 2.72 8.43
CA ASN A 107 -9.80 1.81 7.81
C ASN A 107 -9.09 0.69 7.03
N ALA A 108 -8.01 1.02 6.31
CA ALA A 108 -7.18 0.04 5.62
C ALA A 108 -6.53 -0.97 6.58
N MET A 109 -5.97 -0.51 7.70
CA MET A 109 -5.38 -1.39 8.71
C MET A 109 -6.42 -2.35 9.32
N LYS A 110 -7.68 -1.91 9.48
CA LYS A 110 -8.78 -2.80 9.89
C LYS A 110 -9.06 -3.88 8.84
N LEU A 111 -9.02 -3.55 7.55
CA LEU A 111 -9.15 -4.55 6.48
C LEU A 111 -8.05 -5.59 6.51
N LEU A 112 -6.83 -5.20 6.89
CA LEU A 112 -5.68 -6.10 6.99
C LEU A 112 -5.75 -7.03 8.20
N ARG A 113 -6.73 -6.87 9.10
CA ARG A 113 -6.98 -7.74 10.27
C ARG A 113 -5.76 -7.91 11.18
N GLY A 114 -4.98 -6.84 11.34
CA GLY A 114 -3.75 -6.84 12.14
C GLY A 114 -2.56 -7.58 11.51
N LYS A 115 -2.73 -8.17 10.31
CA LYS A 115 -1.64 -8.79 9.58
C LYS A 115 -0.78 -7.72 8.93
N THR A 116 0.52 -7.77 9.25
CA THR A 116 1.49 -6.78 8.80
C THR A 116 2.38 -7.28 7.67
N HIS A 117 2.47 -8.59 7.44
CA HIS A 117 3.34 -9.19 6.43
C HIS A 117 2.53 -9.74 5.26
N TRP A 118 2.89 -9.31 4.07
CA TRP A 118 2.17 -9.58 2.83
C TRP A 118 3.13 -9.93 1.70
N ILE A 119 2.64 -10.66 0.71
CA ILE A 119 3.37 -11.04 -0.50
C ILE A 119 2.80 -10.21 -1.64
N GLN A 120 3.66 -9.52 -2.39
CA GLN A 120 3.25 -8.83 -3.59
C GLN A 120 3.16 -9.82 -4.75
N ASP A 121 1.99 -9.94 -5.38
CA ASP A 121 1.84 -10.81 -6.53
C ASP A 121 2.54 -10.21 -7.77
N LYS A 122 3.70 -10.76 -8.15
CA LYS A 122 4.54 -10.28 -9.27
C LYS A 122 3.78 -10.05 -10.58
N GLY A 123 2.94 -11.00 -10.98
CA GLY A 123 2.18 -10.95 -12.23
C GLY A 123 1.15 -9.83 -12.23
N SER A 124 0.46 -9.62 -11.11
CA SER A 124 -0.49 -8.51 -10.97
C SER A 124 0.20 -7.15 -11.08
N VAL A 125 1.34 -6.95 -10.41
CA VAL A 125 2.12 -5.70 -10.48
C VAL A 125 2.59 -5.43 -11.90
N LEU A 126 3.18 -6.43 -12.56
CA LEU A 126 3.64 -6.28 -13.94
C LEU A 126 2.46 -5.93 -14.88
N SER A 127 1.32 -6.60 -14.71
CA SER A 127 0.11 -6.30 -15.48
C SER A 127 -0.35 -4.86 -15.28
N VAL A 128 -0.36 -4.37 -14.04
CA VAL A 128 -0.75 -2.99 -13.71
C VAL A 128 0.24 -1.98 -14.28
N LEU A 129 1.55 -2.24 -14.19
CA LEU A 129 2.58 -1.37 -14.75
C LEU A 129 2.47 -1.27 -16.29
N LEU A 130 2.29 -2.40 -16.96
CA LEU A 130 2.09 -2.45 -18.42
C LEU A 130 0.81 -1.71 -18.83
N GLN A 131 -0.29 -1.92 -18.10
CA GLN A 131 -1.55 -1.24 -18.36
C GLN A 131 -1.45 0.27 -18.12
N ASN A 132 -0.75 0.70 -17.07
CA ASN A 132 -0.52 2.12 -16.80
C ASN A 132 0.33 2.75 -17.91
N ALA A 133 1.43 2.11 -18.32
CA ALA A 133 2.27 2.60 -19.42
C ALA A 133 1.51 2.73 -20.75
N ALA A 134 0.50 1.87 -20.99
CA ALA A 134 -0.32 1.90 -22.20
C ALA A 134 -1.54 2.86 -22.11
N ALA A 135 -1.92 3.31 -20.92
CA ALA A 135 -3.19 4.03 -20.70
C ALA A 135 -2.98 5.51 -20.35
N ARG A 136 -3.97 6.34 -20.72
CA ARG A 136 -4.00 7.77 -20.34
C ARG A 136 -4.78 8.06 -19.05
N LYS A 137 -5.41 7.05 -18.45
CA LYS A 137 -6.26 7.15 -17.25
C LYS A 137 -6.14 5.89 -16.40
N THR A 138 -6.27 6.04 -15.07
CA THR A 138 -6.35 4.92 -14.13
C THR A 138 -7.49 3.98 -14.47
N ARG A 139 -7.20 2.69 -14.51
CA ARG A 139 -8.15 1.59 -14.74
C ARG A 139 -7.72 0.38 -13.95
N PHE A 140 -8.70 -0.41 -13.49
CA PHE A 140 -8.36 -1.68 -12.86
C PHE A 140 -7.90 -2.73 -13.87
N ALA A 141 -6.85 -3.45 -13.50
CA ALA A 141 -6.46 -4.71 -14.09
C ALA A 141 -7.47 -5.80 -13.72
N PRO A 142 -7.59 -6.85 -14.55
CA PRO A 142 -8.45 -8.00 -14.28
C PRO A 142 -8.24 -8.56 -12.88
N ALA A 143 -9.33 -9.01 -12.25
CA ALA A 143 -9.32 -9.44 -10.85
C ALA A 143 -8.42 -10.66 -10.58
N ARG A 144 -8.16 -11.51 -11.59
CA ARG A 144 -7.36 -12.72 -11.39
C ARG A 144 -6.55 -13.06 -12.64
N ILE A 145 -5.27 -13.32 -12.43
CA ILE A 145 -4.39 -14.00 -13.37
C ILE A 145 -4.18 -15.40 -12.79
N GLU A 146 -4.65 -16.44 -13.49
CA GLU A 146 -4.44 -17.83 -13.08
C GLU A 146 -3.00 -18.24 -13.37
N ARG A 147 -2.23 -18.47 -12.31
CA ARG A 147 -0.82 -18.87 -12.33
C ARG A 147 -0.41 -19.40 -10.97
N ASP A 148 0.74 -20.06 -10.90
CA ASP A 148 1.39 -20.36 -9.63
C ASP A 148 1.86 -19.07 -8.95
N ARG A 149 1.60 -19.00 -7.64
CA ARG A 149 1.88 -17.84 -6.80
C ARG A 149 2.60 -18.28 -5.54
N MET A 150 3.46 -17.41 -5.03
CA MET A 150 4.08 -17.63 -3.74
C MET A 150 3.02 -17.60 -2.64
N ARG A 151 3.09 -18.59 -1.74
CA ARG A 151 2.19 -18.69 -0.58
C ARG A 151 2.89 -18.49 0.75
N LYS A 152 4.23 -18.43 0.73
CA LYS A 152 5.06 -18.31 1.92
C LYS A 152 6.33 -17.55 1.59
N VAL A 153 6.61 -16.54 2.41
CA VAL A 153 7.88 -15.81 2.40
C VAL A 153 8.99 -16.74 2.92
N PRO A 154 10.14 -16.84 2.23
CA PRO A 154 11.29 -17.59 2.72
C PRO A 154 11.77 -17.08 4.09
N GLN A 155 12.36 -17.96 4.90
CA GLN A 155 12.95 -17.55 6.17
C GLN A 155 14.25 -16.78 5.94
N GLY A 156 14.51 -15.78 6.79
CA GLY A 156 15.76 -15.01 6.75
C GLY A 156 15.86 -14.00 5.60
N VAL A 157 14.75 -13.66 4.94
CA VAL A 157 14.76 -12.60 3.93
C VAL A 157 15.17 -11.27 4.58
N PRO A 158 16.02 -10.46 3.91
CA PRO A 158 16.35 -9.12 4.39
C PRO A 158 15.09 -8.27 4.57
N VAL A 159 15.12 -7.38 5.57
CA VAL A 159 14.04 -6.41 5.83
C VAL A 159 14.60 -5.01 5.63
N GLU A 160 13.98 -4.25 4.74
CA GLU A 160 14.28 -2.85 4.48
C GLU A 160 13.18 -1.98 5.12
N LEU A 161 13.59 -1.03 5.96
CA LEU A 161 12.69 -0.13 6.70
C LEU A 161 12.50 1.20 5.97
N LEU A 162 11.40 1.88 6.27
CA LEU A 162 11.18 3.23 5.76
C LEU A 162 12.25 4.20 6.29
N PRO A 163 12.70 5.18 5.49
CA PRO A 163 13.57 6.24 5.99
C PRO A 163 12.89 7.00 7.14
N THR A 164 13.60 7.13 8.26
CA THR A 164 13.21 7.95 9.42
C THR A 164 13.33 9.44 9.14
#